data_AF-A0A522PXN4-F1
#
_entry.id   AF-A0A522PXN4-F1
#
_cell.length_a   1.000
_cell.length_b   1.000
_cell.length_c   1.000
_cell.angle_alpha   90.00
_cell.angle_beta   90.00
_cell.angle_gamma   90.00
#
_symmetry.space_group_name_H-M   'P 1'
#
loop_
_entity.id
_entity.type
_entity.pdbx_description
1 polymer ?
#
loop_
_entity_poly.entity_id
_entity_poly.type
_entity_poly.pdbx_seq_one_letter_code
_entity_poly.pdbx_strand_id
1 'polypeptide(L)'
;MVDTLLHRLAAFVLRAGIRLVPNQTREWGNAMLAEIHHIEGNWAVVVWALGGVGVLAKQALIGLLLPAGDRQAAPIGNPLSGEAKMHKVSLRAGGVCLAAVLLFFLAPVFRQAFRVSLAQWHNVIHVDPGLWVRQPELESLARRVEKNHDAEGVAFVAARLHDGAESVRLADEAVRLDPKLIWILGVVGARHSAAPQVPGWVARLERWDPGNALPYLILAQRNDLIRGAGGSFMHPPAPRIAWEQAMASAFQSTRIDDYVDRLRDIDRIVARRYDLSDPTLVVFEEELFVDHLPTYTASDSLRYARSAISAGDALEVRGDTKGAIEKYLMVAHFVSMFESQQHVPDPPFFDTLMPNVYQRLAAVYRKMDNGPQSAYFAGLAATAEQDIKQHGLQWHSEIENQRSISGVTPWNALVVEISDAAMLASALLLLISLLVVLARSRSFKPRKLRMGPVATGVRLLAAVGLLVSSVTLYVVYRPYAAIYTRFLETGDTSQLKILRDFVELTRSPIGTQIYRFRPTPQGPAMVGPYISVHNFIFYFWLAVTVLGLASLAVIAGLHLLKCFRPRAGAAANGSMVVS
;
A
#
# COMPACT_ATOMS: atom_id res chain seq x y z
N MET A 1 16.52 18.12 -20.78
CA MET A 1 16.10 19.36 -20.06
C MET A 1 15.81 19.10 -18.57
N VAL A 2 15.31 17.92 -18.20
CA VAL A 2 15.16 17.50 -16.79
C VAL A 2 16.52 17.32 -16.09
N ASP A 3 17.52 16.83 -16.82
CA ASP A 3 18.87 16.53 -16.29
C ASP A 3 19.56 17.75 -15.67
N THR A 4 19.44 18.91 -16.31
CA THR A 4 20.01 20.17 -15.84
C THR A 4 19.26 20.76 -14.65
N LEU A 5 17.98 20.45 -14.45
CA LEU A 5 17.22 20.92 -13.29
C LEU A 5 17.60 20.17 -12.01
N LEU A 6 17.76 18.85 -12.08
CA LEU A 6 18.12 18.04 -10.91
C LEU A 6 19.55 18.33 -10.42
N HIS A 7 20.51 18.52 -11.33
CA HIS A 7 21.87 18.95 -10.96
C HIS A 7 21.89 20.33 -10.29
N ARG A 8 21.10 21.28 -10.80
CA ARG A 8 20.98 22.62 -10.19
C ARG A 8 20.34 22.55 -8.80
N LEU A 9 19.31 21.73 -8.64
CA LEU A 9 18.66 21.50 -7.35
C LEU A 9 19.64 20.86 -6.35
N ALA A 10 20.34 19.80 -6.75
CA ALA A 10 21.34 19.12 -5.92
C ALA A 10 22.45 20.07 -5.46
N ALA A 11 23.02 20.84 -6.39
CA ALA A 11 24.03 21.86 -6.08
C ALA A 11 23.48 22.96 -5.16
N PHE A 12 22.22 23.38 -5.35
CA PHE A 12 21.57 24.37 -4.49
C PHE A 12 21.39 23.85 -3.06
N VAL A 13 20.87 22.63 -2.91
CA VAL A 13 20.66 21.97 -1.60
C VAL A 13 21.99 21.82 -0.86
N LEU A 14 23.03 21.37 -1.54
CA LEU A 14 24.35 21.20 -0.93
C LEU A 14 24.98 22.55 -0.54
N ARG A 15 24.88 23.59 -1.40
CA ARG A 15 25.30 24.96 -1.06
C ARG A 15 24.56 25.52 0.14
N ALA A 16 23.26 25.26 0.26
CA ALA A 16 22.49 25.66 1.43
C ALA A 16 23.00 24.96 2.69
N GLY A 17 23.29 23.65 2.62
CA GLY A 17 23.93 22.90 3.70
C GLY A 17 25.28 23.48 4.12
N ILE A 18 26.16 23.80 3.16
CA ILE A 18 27.50 24.39 3.41
C ILE A 18 27.40 25.73 4.16
N ARG A 19 26.37 26.54 3.88
CA ARG A 19 26.18 27.82 4.57
C ARG A 19 25.82 27.65 6.05
N LEU A 20 25.22 26.52 6.42
CA LEU A 20 24.73 26.25 7.78
C LEU A 20 25.79 25.60 8.69
N VAL A 21 26.87 25.06 8.13
CA VAL A 21 27.90 24.36 8.90
C VAL A 21 29.03 25.28 9.40
N PRO A 22 29.73 24.90 10.50
CA PRO A 22 30.92 25.60 10.98
C PRO A 22 32.01 25.73 9.91
N ASN A 23 32.84 26.77 10.00
CA ASN A 23 33.88 27.08 9.00
C ASN A 23 34.82 25.89 8.71
N GLN A 24 35.18 25.11 9.74
CA GLN A 24 36.08 23.95 9.62
C GLN A 24 35.52 22.82 8.74
N THR A 25 34.19 22.72 8.62
CA THR A 25 33.51 21.68 7.82
C THR A 25 33.14 22.15 6.42
N ARG A 26 33.33 23.44 6.10
CA ARG A 26 32.99 23.99 4.78
C ARG A 26 33.88 23.46 3.67
N GLU A 27 35.15 23.16 3.96
CA GLU A 27 36.08 22.59 2.97
C GLU A 27 35.57 21.26 2.45
N TRP A 28 35.13 20.37 3.35
CA TRP A 28 34.52 19.09 3.00
C TRP A 28 33.25 19.26 2.15
N GLY A 29 32.39 20.20 2.53
CA GLY A 29 31.17 20.47 1.77
C GLY A 29 31.46 21.05 0.37
N ASN A 30 32.47 21.91 0.24
CA ASN A 30 32.90 22.44 -1.06
C ASN A 30 33.50 21.35 -1.95
N ALA A 31 34.24 20.39 -1.37
CA ALA A 31 34.73 19.22 -2.10
C ALA A 31 33.58 18.36 -2.63
N MET A 32 32.60 18.03 -1.79
CA MET A 32 31.40 17.29 -2.20
C MET A 32 30.60 18.02 -3.30
N LEU A 33 30.58 19.36 -3.28
CA LEU A 33 29.93 20.18 -4.29
C LEU A 33 30.69 20.17 -5.62
N ALA A 34 32.02 20.06 -5.61
CA ALA A 34 32.82 19.90 -6.83
C ALA A 34 32.61 18.53 -7.48
N GLU A 35 32.39 17.49 -6.66
CA GLU A 35 32.14 16.12 -7.11
C GLU A 35 30.78 15.95 -7.80
N ILE A 36 29.78 16.81 -7.54
CA ILE A 36 28.46 16.76 -8.19
C ILE A 36 28.55 16.74 -9.73
N HIS A 37 29.57 17.38 -10.31
CA HIS A 37 29.75 17.43 -11.76
C HIS A 37 30.27 16.13 -12.39
N HIS A 38 30.75 15.19 -11.56
CA HIS A 38 31.37 13.95 -12.01
C HIS A 38 30.47 12.72 -11.78
N ILE A 39 29.28 12.91 -11.20
CA ILE A 39 28.37 11.81 -10.89
C ILE A 39 27.44 11.59 -12.08
N GLU A 40 27.55 10.40 -12.67
CA GLU A 40 26.69 9.98 -13.77
C GLU A 40 25.33 9.52 -13.22
N GLY A 41 24.24 10.10 -13.74
CA GLY A 41 22.87 9.77 -13.38
C GLY A 41 22.18 10.84 -12.55
N ASN A 42 21.01 11.30 -13.03
CA ASN A 42 20.27 12.41 -12.44
C ASN A 42 19.88 12.20 -10.97
N TRP A 43 19.46 10.98 -10.62
CA TRP A 43 19.08 10.65 -9.25
C TRP A 43 20.29 10.38 -8.37
N ALA A 44 21.37 9.83 -8.92
CA ALA A 44 22.61 9.62 -8.19
C ALA A 44 23.18 10.94 -7.67
N VAL A 45 23.09 12.01 -8.46
CA VAL A 45 23.52 13.37 -8.08
C VAL A 45 22.69 13.94 -6.93
N VAL A 46 21.36 13.72 -6.93
CA VAL A 46 20.47 14.15 -5.85
C VAL A 46 20.73 13.36 -4.57
N VAL A 47 20.84 12.03 -4.67
CA VAL A 47 21.17 11.16 -3.53
C VAL A 47 22.53 11.52 -2.94
N TRP A 48 23.53 11.79 -3.78
CA TRP A 48 24.84 12.27 -3.35
C TRP A 48 24.75 13.59 -2.58
N ALA A 49 24.06 14.59 -3.14
CA ALA A 49 23.91 15.89 -2.49
C ALA A 49 23.17 15.76 -1.15
N LEU A 50 22.13 14.92 -1.07
CA LEU A 50 21.43 14.63 0.18
C LEU A 50 22.34 13.94 1.20
N GLY A 51 23.14 12.97 0.76
CA GLY A 51 24.14 12.30 1.59
C GLY A 51 25.18 13.28 2.14
N GLY A 52 25.71 14.15 1.28
CA GLY A 52 26.65 15.22 1.66
C GLY A 52 26.05 16.20 2.66
N VAL A 53 24.82 16.67 2.43
CA VAL A 53 24.10 17.50 3.41
C VAL A 53 23.87 16.76 4.72
N GLY A 54 23.59 15.45 4.70
CA GLY A 54 23.46 14.63 5.89
C GLY A 54 24.74 14.56 6.72
N VAL A 55 25.90 14.37 6.07
CA VAL A 55 27.22 14.38 6.74
C VAL A 55 27.52 15.76 7.34
N LEU A 56 27.27 16.82 6.57
CA LEU A 56 27.44 18.20 7.01
C LEU A 56 26.53 18.54 8.21
N ALA A 57 25.26 18.13 8.15
CA ALA A 57 24.31 18.29 9.23
C ALA A 57 24.73 17.52 10.49
N LYS A 58 25.22 16.28 10.34
CA LYS A 58 25.78 15.48 11.45
C LYS A 58 26.94 16.21 12.12
N GLN A 59 27.87 16.76 11.36
CA GLN A 59 29.02 17.48 11.93
C GLN A 59 28.60 18.79 12.61
N ALA A 60 27.67 19.53 12.02
CA ALA A 60 27.09 20.71 12.67
C ALA A 60 26.37 20.34 13.97
N LEU A 61 25.66 19.20 14.00
CA LEU A 61 25.00 18.69 15.19
C LEU A 61 26.02 18.30 16.27
N ILE A 62 27.09 17.61 15.89
CA ILE A 62 28.19 17.26 16.81
C ILE A 62 28.80 18.52 17.42
N GLY A 63 29.09 19.54 16.60
CA GLY A 63 29.61 20.82 17.10
C GLY A 63 28.63 21.60 17.98
N LEU A 64 27.33 21.37 17.82
CA LEU A 64 26.29 21.99 18.65
C LEU A 64 26.04 21.22 19.96
N LEU A 65 26.19 19.89 19.96
CA LEU A 65 25.92 19.02 21.10
C LEU A 65 27.12 18.79 22.01
N LEU A 66 28.33 18.77 21.44
CA LEU A 66 29.59 18.62 22.15
C LEU A 66 30.32 19.96 22.13
N PRO A 67 30.16 20.81 23.16
CA PRO A 67 31.03 21.97 23.32
C PRO A 67 32.46 21.43 23.36
N ALA A 68 33.29 21.86 22.41
CA ALA A 68 34.68 21.43 22.33
C ALA A 68 35.36 21.72 23.67
N GLY A 69 35.58 20.67 24.46
CA GLY A 69 36.35 20.74 25.68
C GLY A 69 37.79 21.09 25.31
N ASP A 70 38.20 22.29 25.69
CA ASP A 70 39.54 22.88 25.67
C ASP A 70 40.62 22.09 24.89
N ARG A 71 40.94 22.60 23.69
CA ARG A 71 42.33 22.66 23.25
C ARG A 71 42.67 24.13 23.00
N GLN A 72 43.35 24.72 23.99
CA GLN A 72 44.18 25.94 24.04
C GLN A 72 44.49 26.61 22.67
N ALA A 73 44.55 27.92 22.49
CA ALA A 73 44.51 29.08 23.39
C ALA A 73 44.18 30.36 22.57
N ALA A 74 43.28 31.21 23.06
CA ALA A 74 43.18 32.64 22.70
C ALA A 74 42.31 33.39 23.75
N PRO A 75 42.54 34.71 23.95
CA PRO A 75 42.33 35.35 25.25
C PRO A 75 40.92 35.91 25.50
N ILE A 76 40.54 35.84 26.78
CA ILE A 76 39.68 36.73 27.59
C ILE A 76 38.73 37.64 26.79
N GLY A 77 37.66 37.03 26.29
CA GLY A 77 36.44 37.72 25.86
C GLY A 77 35.27 36.77 26.06
N ASN A 78 34.66 36.81 27.25
CA ASN A 78 33.67 35.85 27.80
C ASN A 78 32.75 35.19 26.73
N PRO A 79 33.14 34.02 26.17
CA PRO A 79 32.44 33.40 25.04
C PRO A 79 31.09 32.79 25.45
N LEU A 80 30.84 32.64 26.75
CA LEU A 80 29.59 32.13 27.31
C LEU A 80 28.46 33.17 27.35
N SER A 81 28.75 34.44 27.06
CA SER A 81 27.71 35.49 26.93
C SER A 81 26.81 35.30 25.70
N GLY A 82 27.22 34.47 24.73
CA GLY A 82 26.45 34.10 23.54
C GLY A 82 25.43 32.96 23.76
N GLU A 83 25.61 32.09 24.76
CA GLU A 83 24.76 30.91 24.97
C GLU A 83 23.30 31.29 25.29
N ALA A 84 23.09 32.36 26.06
CA ALA A 84 21.75 32.83 26.41
C ALA A 84 20.98 33.37 25.18
N LYS A 85 21.69 33.87 24.15
CA LYS A 85 21.07 34.34 22.90
C LYS A 85 20.70 33.18 21.98
N MET A 86 21.55 32.15 21.86
CA MET A 86 21.24 30.96 21.05
C MET A 86 20.02 30.17 21.56
N HIS A 87 19.81 30.13 22.88
CA HIS A 87 18.65 29.44 23.44
C HIS A 87 17.30 30.08 23.01
N LYS A 88 17.23 31.42 22.94
CA LYS A 88 16.01 32.12 22.51
C LYS A 88 15.71 31.90 21.04
N VAL A 89 16.73 31.89 20.19
CA VAL A 89 16.59 31.68 18.74
C VAL A 89 16.12 30.25 18.44
N SER A 90 16.75 29.24 19.03
CA SER A 90 16.35 27.84 18.86
C SER A 90 14.93 27.55 19.35
N LEU A 91 14.51 28.18 20.45
CA LEU A 91 13.15 28.04 20.98
C LEU A 91 12.09 28.67 20.06
N ARG A 92 12.38 29.85 19.50
CA ARG A 92 11.52 30.49 18.49
C ARG A 92 11.45 29.66 17.22
N ALA A 93 12.59 29.20 16.70
CA ALA A 93 12.65 28.37 15.50
C ALA A 93 11.85 27.08 15.67
N GLY A 94 12.04 26.35 16.78
CA GLY A 94 11.26 25.15 17.08
C GLY A 94 9.76 25.43 17.19
N GLY A 95 9.37 26.55 17.80
CA GLY A 95 7.97 26.98 17.86
C GLY A 95 7.37 27.28 16.48
N VAL A 96 8.12 27.95 15.61
CA VAL A 96 7.70 28.22 14.23
C VAL A 96 7.56 26.93 13.43
N CYS A 97 8.49 25.97 13.57
CA CYS A 97 8.39 24.67 12.93
C CYS A 97 7.13 23.92 13.36
N LEU A 98 6.83 23.90 14.67
CA LEU A 98 5.61 23.29 15.20
C LEU A 98 4.34 23.96 14.67
N ALA A 99 4.31 25.30 14.65
CA ALA A 99 3.19 26.04 14.09
C ALA A 99 2.98 25.71 12.60
N ALA A 100 4.06 25.61 11.82
CA ALA A 100 3.98 25.23 10.42
C ALA A 100 3.44 23.80 10.22
N VAL A 101 3.86 22.83 11.04
CA VAL A 101 3.29 21.48 11.03
C VAL A 101 1.79 21.49 11.33
N LEU A 102 1.35 22.29 12.31
CA LEU A 102 -0.08 22.42 12.62
C LEU A 102 -0.88 23.03 11.46
N LEU A 103 -0.29 23.94 10.69
CA LEU A 103 -0.92 24.48 9.48
C LEU A 103 -1.11 23.41 8.39
N PHE A 104 -0.20 22.44 8.26
CA PHE A 104 -0.39 21.33 7.33
C PHE A 104 -1.64 20.51 7.65
N PHE A 105 -1.98 20.30 8.93
CA PHE A 105 -3.22 19.60 9.32
C PHE A 105 -4.50 20.33 8.90
N LEU A 106 -4.44 21.62 8.55
CA LEU A 106 -5.58 22.33 7.96
C LEU A 106 -5.80 21.96 6.49
N ALA A 107 -4.75 21.51 5.78
CA ALA A 107 -4.85 21.06 4.39
C ALA A 107 -5.48 19.65 4.29
N PRO A 108 -6.59 19.47 3.56
CA PRO A 108 -7.25 18.16 3.40
C PRO A 108 -6.29 17.09 2.84
N VAL A 109 -5.48 17.46 1.85
CA VAL A 109 -4.50 16.57 1.21
C VAL A 109 -3.48 16.04 2.22
N PHE A 110 -3.02 16.86 3.16
CA PHE A 110 -2.09 16.41 4.19
C PHE A 110 -2.77 15.46 5.18
N ARG A 111 -3.99 15.76 5.62
CA ARG A 111 -4.76 14.84 6.49
C ARG A 111 -4.97 13.49 5.82
N GLN A 112 -5.26 13.49 4.52
CA GLN A 112 -5.40 12.28 3.72
C GLN A 112 -4.08 11.52 3.64
N ALA A 113 -2.97 12.20 3.30
CA ALA A 113 -1.62 11.61 3.26
C ALA A 113 -1.24 10.96 4.60
N PHE A 114 -1.50 11.68 5.69
CA PHE A 114 -1.24 11.22 7.06
C PHE A 114 -2.08 9.99 7.43
N ARG A 115 -3.35 9.92 7.02
CA ARG A 115 -4.19 8.72 7.26
C ARG A 115 -3.69 7.52 6.46
N VAL A 116 -3.37 7.71 5.18
CA VAL A 116 -2.82 6.66 4.32
C VAL A 116 -1.50 6.14 4.89
N SER A 117 -0.60 7.02 5.33
CA SER A 117 0.66 6.61 5.95
C SER A 117 0.47 5.92 7.29
N LEU A 118 -0.52 6.34 8.10
CA LEU A 118 -0.81 5.73 9.40
C LEU A 118 -1.42 4.33 9.28
N ALA A 119 -2.05 4.00 8.15
CA ALA A 119 -2.70 2.70 7.94
C ALA A 119 -1.73 1.52 8.17
N GLN A 120 -0.46 1.64 7.78
CA GLN A 120 0.56 0.61 8.04
C GLN A 120 0.79 0.40 9.55
N TRP A 121 0.76 1.47 10.34
CA TRP A 121 0.98 1.40 11.78
C TRP A 121 -0.23 0.87 12.51
N HIS A 122 -1.43 1.09 11.97
CA HIS A 122 -2.65 0.51 12.54
C HIS A 122 -2.54 -1.02 12.60
N ASN A 123 -2.04 -1.64 11.53
CA ASN A 123 -1.77 -3.08 11.47
C ASN A 123 -0.66 -3.54 12.44
N VAL A 124 0.32 -2.68 12.72
CA VAL A 124 1.41 -2.99 13.67
C VAL A 124 0.95 -2.85 15.13
N ILE A 125 0.14 -1.83 15.41
CA ILE A 125 -0.28 -1.47 16.77
C ILE A 125 -1.43 -2.37 17.23
N HIS A 126 -2.41 -2.62 16.37
CA HIS A 126 -3.49 -3.54 16.64
C HIS A 126 -3.02 -4.91 16.16
N VAL A 127 -2.47 -5.70 17.10
CA VAL A 127 -2.24 -7.14 16.88
C VAL A 127 -3.61 -7.82 16.83
N ASP A 128 -4.41 -7.50 15.82
CA ASP A 128 -5.65 -8.18 15.57
C ASP A 128 -5.30 -9.45 14.78
N PRO A 129 -5.57 -10.65 15.31
CA PRO A 129 -5.12 -11.92 14.73
C PRO A 129 -5.84 -12.30 13.43
N GLY A 130 -6.74 -11.46 12.93
CA GLY A 130 -7.42 -11.66 11.66
C GLY A 130 -6.77 -10.87 10.54
N LEU A 131 -6.39 -11.54 9.44
CA LEU A 131 -6.15 -10.90 8.14
C LEU A 131 -7.34 -10.03 7.66
N TRP A 132 -8.49 -10.14 8.31
CA TRP A 132 -9.74 -9.48 7.99
C TRP A 132 -9.96 -8.32 8.97
N VAL A 133 -9.35 -7.19 8.63
CA VAL A 133 -9.33 -5.96 9.43
C VAL A 133 -10.76 -5.51 9.73
N ARG A 134 -11.09 -5.30 11.01
CA ARG A 134 -12.29 -4.57 11.40
C ARG A 134 -12.23 -3.18 10.78
N GLN A 135 -13.24 -2.79 10.01
CA GLN A 135 -13.26 -1.50 9.31
C GLN A 135 -14.19 -0.53 10.05
N PRO A 136 -13.77 0.12 11.16
CA PRO A 136 -14.64 0.93 11.98
C PRO A 136 -15.25 2.13 11.23
N GLU A 137 -14.53 2.65 10.23
CA GLU A 137 -15.03 3.72 9.36
C GLU A 137 -16.20 3.22 8.49
N LEU A 138 -16.08 2.01 7.93
CA LEU A 138 -17.13 1.39 7.14
C LEU A 138 -18.32 0.97 8.00
N GLU A 139 -18.09 0.43 9.20
CA GLU A 139 -19.15 0.13 10.19
C GLU A 139 -19.87 1.41 10.66
N SER A 140 -19.13 2.51 10.84
CA SER A 140 -19.73 3.82 11.14
C SER A 140 -20.53 4.35 9.95
N LEU A 141 -20.06 4.12 8.72
CA LEU A 141 -20.79 4.51 7.52
C LEU A 141 -22.06 3.68 7.37
N ALA A 142 -22.00 2.37 7.56
CA ALA A 142 -23.14 1.44 7.55
C ALA A 142 -24.31 1.98 8.38
N ARG A 143 -24.04 2.28 9.66
CA ARG A 143 -25.04 2.82 10.59
C ARG A 143 -25.64 4.15 10.13
N ARG A 144 -24.85 5.00 9.46
CA ARG A 144 -25.33 6.30 8.95
C ARG A 144 -26.20 6.11 7.70
N VAL A 145 -25.77 5.29 6.74
CA VAL A 145 -26.50 5.08 5.48
C VAL A 145 -27.82 4.35 5.74
N GLU A 146 -27.84 3.39 6.66
CA GLU A 146 -29.07 2.70 7.07
C GLU A 146 -30.04 3.65 7.78
N LYS A 147 -29.54 4.45 8.73
CA LYS A 147 -30.36 5.46 9.42
C LYS A 147 -30.99 6.45 8.44
N ASN A 148 -30.29 6.78 7.36
CA ASN A 148 -30.75 7.70 6.33
C ASN A 148 -31.60 7.02 5.24
N HIS A 149 -31.78 5.70 5.29
CA HIS A 149 -32.39 4.90 4.22
C HIS A 149 -31.77 5.16 2.84
N ASP A 150 -30.45 5.37 2.80
CA ASP A 150 -29.71 5.65 1.58
C ASP A 150 -29.34 4.35 0.86
N ALA A 151 -30.13 3.96 -0.14
CA ALA A 151 -29.95 2.70 -0.86
C ALA A 151 -28.55 2.55 -1.50
N GLU A 152 -28.04 3.61 -2.13
CA GLU A 152 -26.71 3.61 -2.76
C GLU A 152 -25.61 3.55 -1.70
N GLY A 153 -25.78 4.26 -0.59
CA GLY A 153 -24.87 4.19 0.55
C GLY A 153 -24.83 2.79 1.18
N VAL A 154 -25.98 2.13 1.30
CA VAL A 154 -26.09 0.74 1.79
C VAL A 154 -25.42 -0.22 0.81
N ALA A 155 -25.63 -0.07 -0.51
CA ALA A 155 -24.96 -0.87 -1.53
C ALA A 155 -23.43 -0.69 -1.50
N PHE A 156 -22.95 0.55 -1.37
CA PHE A 156 -21.53 0.87 -1.24
C PHE A 156 -20.87 0.11 -0.08
N VAL A 157 -21.54 0.07 1.08
CA VAL A 157 -21.03 -0.63 2.26
C VAL A 157 -21.13 -2.14 2.10
N ALA A 158 -22.25 -2.64 1.57
CA ALA A 158 -22.46 -4.07 1.32
C ALA A 158 -21.34 -4.67 0.46
N ALA A 159 -20.93 -3.98 -0.61
CA ALA A 159 -19.86 -4.43 -1.49
C ALA A 159 -18.49 -4.61 -0.78
N ARG A 160 -18.26 -3.90 0.34
CA ARG A 160 -16.93 -3.74 0.96
C ARG A 160 -16.75 -4.46 2.29
N LEU A 161 -17.85 -4.71 2.99
CA LEU A 161 -17.79 -5.23 4.35
C LEU A 161 -17.27 -6.68 4.35
N HIS A 162 -16.24 -6.96 5.15
CA HIS A 162 -15.69 -8.32 5.27
C HIS A 162 -16.61 -9.29 6.02
N ASP A 163 -17.46 -8.78 6.92
CA ASP A 163 -18.48 -9.60 7.58
C ASP A 163 -19.50 -10.03 6.52
N GLY A 164 -19.36 -11.26 6.03
CA GLY A 164 -20.19 -11.78 4.97
C GLY A 164 -21.67 -11.87 5.33
N ALA A 165 -22.02 -12.07 6.61
CA ALA A 165 -23.43 -12.12 7.01
C ALA A 165 -24.05 -10.72 6.94
N GLU A 166 -23.32 -9.71 7.42
CA GLU A 166 -23.78 -8.33 7.40
C GLU A 166 -23.75 -7.73 5.99
N SER A 167 -22.69 -8.01 5.21
CA SER A 167 -22.61 -7.65 3.79
C SER A 167 -23.82 -8.18 3.01
N VAL A 168 -24.18 -9.45 3.22
CA VAL A 168 -25.34 -10.08 2.58
C VAL A 168 -26.65 -9.43 3.00
N ARG A 169 -26.84 -9.16 4.29
CA ARG A 169 -28.03 -8.46 4.80
C ARG A 169 -28.17 -7.07 4.19
N LEU A 170 -27.08 -6.30 4.13
CA LEU A 170 -27.05 -4.96 3.57
C LEU A 170 -27.30 -4.98 2.06
N ALA A 171 -26.81 -6.00 1.33
CA ALA A 171 -27.09 -6.14 -0.10
C ALA A 171 -28.59 -6.33 -0.38
N ASP A 172 -29.26 -7.21 0.38
CA ASP A 172 -30.71 -7.39 0.26
C ASP A 172 -31.47 -6.11 0.66
N GLU A 173 -31.01 -5.41 1.70
CA GLU A 173 -31.59 -4.13 2.14
C GLU A 173 -31.44 -3.03 1.07
N ALA A 174 -30.28 -2.91 0.43
CA ALA A 174 -30.07 -1.95 -0.67
C ALA A 174 -31.07 -2.17 -1.81
N VAL A 175 -31.27 -3.43 -2.22
CA VAL A 175 -32.23 -3.78 -3.28
C VAL A 175 -33.69 -3.61 -2.83
N ARG A 176 -33.98 -3.79 -1.53
CA ARG A 176 -35.30 -3.51 -0.95
C ARG A 176 -35.60 -2.00 -0.98
N LEU A 177 -34.61 -1.16 -0.71
CA LEU A 177 -34.75 0.30 -0.73
C LEU A 177 -34.81 0.84 -2.18
N ASP A 178 -33.98 0.32 -3.08
CA ASP A 178 -34.02 0.62 -4.52
C ASP A 178 -33.83 -0.65 -5.37
N PRO A 179 -34.90 -1.17 -6.00
CA PRO A 179 -34.81 -2.35 -6.87
C PRO A 179 -33.86 -2.21 -8.06
N LYS A 180 -33.47 -0.98 -8.47
CA LYS A 180 -32.49 -0.77 -9.55
C LYS A 180 -31.08 -1.24 -9.18
N LEU A 181 -30.81 -1.39 -7.88
CA LEU A 181 -29.52 -1.84 -7.35
C LEU A 181 -29.35 -3.36 -7.35
N ILE A 182 -30.27 -4.13 -7.96
CA ILE A 182 -30.24 -5.60 -7.97
C ILE A 182 -28.90 -6.21 -8.42
N TRP A 183 -28.12 -5.51 -9.24
CA TRP A 183 -26.77 -5.92 -9.65
C TRP A 183 -25.79 -6.05 -8.49
N ILE A 184 -26.02 -5.38 -7.36
CA ILE A 184 -25.19 -5.48 -6.14
C ILE A 184 -25.16 -6.90 -5.58
N LEU A 185 -26.23 -7.67 -5.82
CA LEU A 185 -26.29 -9.09 -5.44
C LEU A 185 -25.25 -9.93 -6.20
N GLY A 186 -24.87 -9.50 -7.41
CA GLY A 186 -23.80 -10.11 -8.19
C GLY A 186 -22.44 -9.84 -7.57
N VAL A 187 -22.16 -8.57 -7.26
CA VAL A 187 -20.90 -8.14 -6.61
C VAL A 187 -20.73 -8.83 -5.25
N VAL A 188 -21.74 -8.76 -4.38
CA VAL A 188 -21.68 -9.38 -3.04
C VAL A 188 -21.71 -10.91 -3.12
N GLY A 189 -22.46 -11.47 -4.07
CA GLY A 189 -22.54 -12.92 -4.30
C GLY A 189 -21.23 -13.51 -4.82
N ALA A 190 -20.46 -12.77 -5.60
CA ALA A 190 -19.13 -13.16 -6.06
C ALA A 190 -18.16 -13.31 -4.87
N ARG A 191 -18.12 -12.31 -3.99
CA ARG A 191 -17.27 -12.33 -2.78
C ARG A 191 -17.73 -13.34 -1.73
N HIS A 192 -19.04 -13.51 -1.56
CA HIS A 192 -19.63 -14.34 -0.50
C HIS A 192 -20.47 -15.50 -1.06
N SER A 193 -19.97 -16.23 -2.05
CA SER A 193 -20.74 -17.26 -2.77
C SER A 193 -21.25 -18.41 -1.87
N ALA A 194 -20.64 -18.62 -0.71
CA ALA A 194 -21.08 -19.60 0.29
C ALA A 194 -22.36 -19.19 1.05
N ALA A 195 -22.80 -17.93 0.97
CA ALA A 195 -23.99 -17.44 1.68
C ALA A 195 -25.28 -18.15 1.22
N PRO A 196 -26.20 -18.54 2.13
CA PRO A 196 -27.37 -19.35 1.80
C PRO A 196 -28.36 -18.67 0.83
N GLN A 197 -28.34 -17.35 0.72
CA GLN A 197 -29.19 -16.54 -0.15
C GLN A 197 -28.79 -16.60 -1.64
N VAL A 198 -27.53 -16.97 -1.92
CA VAL A 198 -26.92 -16.91 -3.26
C VAL A 198 -27.75 -17.61 -4.34
N PRO A 199 -28.31 -18.83 -4.15
CA PRO A 199 -29.16 -19.44 -5.18
C PRO A 199 -30.38 -18.58 -5.56
N GLY A 200 -31.01 -17.94 -4.57
CA GLY A 200 -32.13 -17.03 -4.80
C GLY A 200 -31.71 -15.74 -5.50
N TRP A 201 -30.52 -15.22 -5.19
CA TRP A 201 -29.94 -14.06 -5.88
C TRP A 201 -29.61 -14.36 -7.32
N VAL A 202 -29.02 -15.52 -7.62
CA VAL A 202 -28.68 -15.92 -8.99
C VAL A 202 -29.94 -15.99 -9.86
N ALA A 203 -31.02 -16.61 -9.38
CA ALA A 203 -32.30 -16.65 -10.11
C ALA A 203 -32.95 -15.25 -10.30
N ARG A 204 -32.63 -14.29 -9.42
CA ARG A 204 -33.07 -12.88 -9.59
C ARG A 204 -32.21 -12.15 -10.62
N LEU A 205 -30.89 -12.33 -10.57
CA LEU A 205 -29.94 -11.75 -11.50
C LEU A 205 -30.15 -12.28 -12.92
N GLU A 206 -30.35 -13.59 -13.10
CA GLU A 206 -30.62 -14.19 -14.41
C GLU A 206 -31.86 -13.60 -15.08
N ARG A 207 -32.93 -13.34 -14.31
CA ARG A 207 -34.15 -12.72 -14.84
C ARG A 207 -33.97 -11.25 -15.19
N TRP A 208 -33.14 -10.54 -14.42
CA TRP A 208 -32.90 -9.11 -14.61
C TRP A 208 -31.85 -8.81 -15.68
N ASP A 209 -30.85 -9.69 -15.80
CA ASP A 209 -29.75 -9.63 -16.75
C ASP A 209 -29.53 -10.99 -17.44
N PRO A 210 -30.43 -11.36 -18.38
CA PRO A 210 -30.34 -12.62 -19.07
C PRO A 210 -29.12 -12.66 -20.00
N GLY A 211 -28.42 -13.80 -19.99
CA GLY A 211 -27.26 -14.04 -20.84
C GLY A 211 -25.92 -13.56 -20.26
N ASN A 212 -25.91 -13.00 -19.05
CA ASN A 212 -24.67 -12.73 -18.31
C ASN A 212 -24.14 -14.02 -17.66
N ALA A 213 -22.84 -14.29 -17.81
CA ALA A 213 -22.17 -15.45 -17.22
C ALA A 213 -21.99 -15.36 -15.69
N LEU A 214 -21.91 -14.15 -15.13
CA LEU A 214 -21.57 -13.92 -13.71
C LEU A 214 -22.43 -14.74 -12.72
N PRO A 215 -23.78 -14.78 -12.82
CA PRO A 215 -24.60 -15.53 -11.88
C PRO A 215 -24.27 -17.03 -11.85
N TYR A 216 -23.92 -17.60 -13.00
CA TYR A 216 -23.53 -19.01 -13.11
C TYR A 216 -22.13 -19.27 -12.54
N LEU A 217 -21.20 -18.34 -12.73
CA LEU A 217 -19.87 -18.41 -12.10
C LEU A 217 -19.97 -18.37 -10.57
N ILE A 218 -20.87 -17.53 -10.03
CA ILE A 218 -21.17 -17.49 -8.59
C ILE A 218 -21.69 -18.86 -8.09
N LEU A 219 -22.61 -19.49 -8.84
CA LEU A 219 -23.12 -20.83 -8.50
C LEU A 219 -22.03 -21.91 -8.57
N ALA A 220 -21.17 -21.86 -9.58
CA ALA A 220 -20.06 -22.79 -9.71
C ALA A 220 -19.13 -22.70 -8.50
N GLN A 221 -18.67 -21.49 -8.15
CA GLN A 221 -17.83 -21.27 -6.97
C GLN A 221 -18.50 -21.74 -5.69
N ARG A 222 -19.79 -21.43 -5.49
CA ARG A 222 -20.55 -21.91 -4.34
C ARG A 222 -20.49 -23.43 -4.21
N ASN A 223 -20.74 -24.14 -5.32
CA ASN A 223 -20.76 -25.59 -5.36
C ASN A 223 -19.37 -26.21 -5.07
N ASP A 224 -18.29 -25.50 -5.38
CA ASP A 224 -16.92 -25.87 -5.06
C ASP A 224 -16.60 -25.60 -3.57
N LEU A 225 -16.92 -24.39 -3.08
CA LEU A 225 -16.64 -23.91 -1.73
C LEU A 225 -17.32 -24.70 -0.61
N ILE A 226 -18.59 -25.08 -0.78
CA ILE A 226 -19.34 -25.86 0.23
C ILE A 226 -18.63 -27.19 0.56
N ARG A 227 -17.75 -27.68 -0.32
CA ARG A 227 -16.96 -28.90 -0.12
C ARG A 227 -15.53 -28.62 0.37
N GLY A 228 -14.97 -27.46 0.02
CA GLY A 228 -13.59 -27.06 0.31
C GLY A 228 -13.28 -26.75 1.78
N ALA A 229 -14.28 -26.70 2.66
CA ALA A 229 -14.10 -26.51 4.11
C ALA A 229 -13.21 -27.60 4.79
N GLY A 230 -12.77 -28.62 4.05
CA GLY A 230 -11.80 -29.64 4.46
C GLY A 230 -10.32 -29.38 4.11
N GLY A 231 -9.95 -28.24 3.50
CA GLY A 231 -8.58 -27.70 3.64
C GLY A 231 -7.52 -27.97 2.55
N SER A 232 -7.88 -28.36 1.32
CA SER A 232 -6.90 -28.42 0.21
C SER A 232 -7.34 -27.61 -1.01
N PHE A 233 -6.90 -26.36 -1.07
CA PHE A 233 -7.13 -25.42 -2.18
C PHE A 233 -6.48 -25.85 -3.51
N MET A 234 -5.46 -26.71 -3.46
CA MET A 234 -4.66 -27.10 -4.63
C MET A 234 -5.19 -28.36 -5.33
N HIS A 235 -6.09 -29.10 -4.70
CA HIS A 235 -6.61 -30.37 -5.21
C HIS A 235 -8.12 -30.37 -5.09
N PRO A 236 -8.82 -29.62 -5.97
CA PRO A 236 -10.26 -29.64 -5.95
C PRO A 236 -10.75 -31.07 -6.20
N PRO A 237 -11.76 -31.53 -5.44
CA PRO A 237 -12.29 -32.87 -5.62
C PRO A 237 -13.00 -33.00 -6.97
N ALA A 238 -13.24 -34.24 -7.42
CA ALA A 238 -13.89 -34.51 -8.70
C ALA A 238 -15.17 -33.66 -8.91
N PRO A 239 -15.36 -33.09 -10.11
CA PRO A 239 -16.45 -32.16 -10.41
C PRO A 239 -17.82 -32.81 -10.17
N ARG A 240 -18.74 -32.05 -9.59
CA ARG A 240 -20.12 -32.46 -9.36
C ARG A 240 -20.99 -32.04 -10.54
N ILE A 241 -22.06 -32.79 -10.80
CA ILE A 241 -23.08 -32.47 -11.80
C ILE A 241 -23.55 -31.01 -11.67
N ALA A 242 -23.79 -30.51 -10.45
CA ALA A 242 -24.25 -29.13 -10.24
C ALA A 242 -23.18 -28.06 -10.58
N TRP A 243 -21.90 -28.34 -10.32
CA TRP A 243 -20.81 -27.45 -10.73
C TRP A 243 -20.64 -27.47 -12.26
N GLU A 244 -20.66 -28.66 -12.86
CA GLU A 244 -20.55 -28.83 -14.32
C GLU A 244 -21.71 -28.14 -15.05
N GLN A 245 -22.93 -28.24 -14.53
CA GLN A 245 -24.11 -27.55 -15.06
C GLN A 245 -23.95 -26.04 -14.97
N ALA A 246 -23.54 -25.50 -13.82
CA ALA A 246 -23.31 -24.07 -13.67
C ALA A 246 -22.22 -23.57 -14.62
N MET A 247 -21.09 -24.28 -14.73
CA MET A 247 -20.03 -23.93 -15.67
C MET A 247 -20.47 -24.05 -17.13
N ALA A 248 -21.26 -25.07 -17.48
CA ALA A 248 -21.84 -25.18 -18.82
C ALA A 248 -22.72 -23.98 -19.16
N SER A 249 -23.58 -23.54 -18.23
CA SER A 249 -24.40 -22.34 -18.39
C SER A 249 -23.56 -21.07 -18.52
N ALA A 250 -22.48 -20.94 -17.74
CA ALA A 250 -21.54 -19.82 -17.87
C ALA A 250 -20.88 -19.79 -19.25
N PHE A 251 -20.44 -20.95 -19.78
CA PHE A 251 -19.81 -21.07 -21.09
C PHE A 251 -20.78 -20.87 -22.27
N GLN A 252 -22.07 -21.08 -22.05
CA GLN A 252 -23.14 -20.84 -23.02
C GLN A 252 -23.73 -19.42 -22.94
N SER A 253 -23.34 -18.63 -21.94
CA SER A 253 -23.77 -17.24 -21.79
C SER A 253 -23.23 -16.39 -22.93
N THR A 254 -23.91 -15.29 -23.26
CA THR A 254 -23.57 -14.43 -24.41
C THR A 254 -22.66 -13.26 -24.07
N ARG A 255 -22.56 -12.91 -22.77
CA ARG A 255 -21.67 -11.88 -22.27
C ARG A 255 -21.23 -12.17 -20.84
N ILE A 256 -20.20 -11.45 -20.40
CA ILE A 256 -19.88 -11.32 -18.98
C ILE A 256 -19.92 -9.82 -18.61
N ASP A 257 -20.50 -9.52 -17.46
CA ASP A 257 -20.56 -8.17 -16.88
C ASP A 257 -20.47 -8.35 -15.36
N ASP A 258 -19.36 -7.89 -14.79
CA ASP A 258 -19.04 -7.97 -13.36
C ASP A 258 -19.59 -6.78 -12.56
N TYR A 259 -20.26 -5.86 -13.24
CA TYR A 259 -20.84 -4.64 -12.72
C TYR A 259 -19.84 -3.65 -12.09
N VAL A 260 -18.54 -3.77 -12.39
CA VAL A 260 -17.49 -2.90 -11.83
C VAL A 260 -17.72 -1.42 -12.15
N ASP A 261 -18.13 -1.10 -13.39
CA ASP A 261 -18.38 0.29 -13.77
C ASP A 261 -19.54 0.90 -12.97
N ARG A 262 -20.56 0.11 -12.63
CA ARG A 262 -21.68 0.56 -11.79
C ARG A 262 -21.25 0.75 -10.34
N LEU A 263 -20.39 -0.13 -9.84
CA LEU A 263 -19.80 0.02 -8.51
C LEU A 263 -18.98 1.30 -8.42
N ARG A 264 -18.13 1.59 -9.41
CA ARG A 264 -17.35 2.84 -9.47
C ARG A 264 -18.22 4.08 -9.48
N ASP A 265 -19.35 4.04 -10.17
CA ASP A 265 -20.32 5.13 -10.15
C ASP A 265 -20.89 5.35 -8.74
N ILE A 266 -21.30 4.28 -8.06
CA ILE A 266 -21.73 4.34 -6.65
C ILE A 266 -20.60 4.88 -5.77
N ASP A 267 -19.39 4.41 -5.97
CA ASP A 267 -18.24 4.80 -5.15
C ASP A 267 -18.00 6.29 -5.21
N ARG A 268 -18.01 6.85 -6.42
CA ARG A 268 -17.90 8.30 -6.63
C ARG A 268 -19.04 9.06 -5.95
N ILE A 269 -20.28 8.60 -6.14
CA ILE A 269 -21.48 9.27 -5.61
C ILE A 269 -21.47 9.27 -4.08
N VAL A 270 -21.25 8.10 -3.47
CA VAL A 270 -21.28 7.91 -2.02
C VAL A 270 -20.06 8.56 -1.37
N ALA A 271 -18.87 8.45 -1.96
CA ALA A 271 -17.69 9.11 -1.43
C ALA A 271 -17.85 10.63 -1.37
N ARG A 272 -18.44 11.25 -2.40
CA ARG A 272 -18.76 12.68 -2.38
C ARG A 272 -19.84 13.03 -1.38
N ARG A 273 -20.91 12.24 -1.32
CA ARG A 273 -22.06 12.48 -0.43
C ARG A 273 -21.68 12.44 1.04
N TYR A 274 -20.79 11.51 1.43
CA TYR A 274 -20.37 11.32 2.82
C TYR A 274 -18.98 11.89 3.15
N ASP A 275 -18.40 12.68 2.25
CA ASP A 275 -17.06 13.27 2.38
C ASP A 275 -15.99 12.23 2.77
N LEU A 276 -16.00 11.08 2.06
CA LEU A 276 -15.04 10.01 2.26
C LEU A 276 -13.68 10.45 1.73
N SER A 277 -12.88 11.04 2.62
CA SER A 277 -11.55 11.52 2.28
C SER A 277 -10.53 10.39 2.16
N ASP A 278 -10.80 9.22 2.74
CA ASP A 278 -9.88 8.08 2.69
C ASP A 278 -10.04 7.33 1.34
N PRO A 279 -9.04 7.42 0.43
CA PRO A 279 -9.13 6.75 -0.86
C PRO A 279 -9.08 5.23 -0.70
N THR A 280 -8.61 4.73 0.43
CA THR A 280 -8.50 3.31 0.69
C THR A 280 -9.87 2.64 0.90
N LEU A 281 -10.91 3.41 1.25
CA LEU A 281 -12.29 2.90 1.28
C LEU A 281 -12.90 2.78 -0.11
N VAL A 282 -12.34 3.47 -1.10
CA VAL A 282 -12.90 3.57 -2.47
C VAL A 282 -12.12 2.70 -3.45
N VAL A 283 -10.80 2.81 -3.43
CA VAL A 283 -9.89 2.31 -4.48
C VAL A 283 -9.29 0.94 -4.16
N PHE A 284 -9.23 0.55 -2.88
CA PHE A 284 -8.41 -0.59 -2.44
C PHE A 284 -8.95 -1.97 -2.83
N GLU A 285 -10.24 -2.13 -3.12
CA GLU A 285 -10.82 -3.45 -3.40
C GLU A 285 -10.73 -3.88 -4.88
N GLU A 286 -10.15 -3.08 -5.78
CA GLU A 286 -10.03 -3.44 -7.21
C GLU A 286 -8.91 -4.46 -7.53
N GLU A 287 -7.96 -4.76 -6.62
CA GLU A 287 -6.75 -5.55 -6.97
C GLU A 287 -6.80 -7.03 -6.63
N LEU A 288 -7.67 -7.42 -5.71
CA LEU A 288 -8.05 -8.81 -5.66
C LEU A 288 -8.94 -9.00 -6.88
N PHE A 289 -8.35 -9.56 -7.95
CA PHE A 289 -8.94 -10.22 -9.13
C PHE A 289 -10.18 -11.14 -8.85
N VAL A 290 -10.68 -11.11 -7.62
CA VAL A 290 -11.24 -12.16 -6.78
C VAL A 290 -12.47 -11.62 -6.01
N ASP A 291 -12.69 -10.29 -5.97
CA ASP A 291 -13.80 -9.70 -5.19
C ASP A 291 -15.02 -9.31 -6.05
N HIS A 292 -14.87 -9.00 -7.35
CA HIS A 292 -16.01 -8.71 -8.26
C HIS A 292 -16.43 -9.91 -9.11
N LEU A 293 -15.44 -10.69 -9.56
CA LEU A 293 -15.66 -12.05 -10.03
C LEU A 293 -15.50 -12.99 -8.85
N PRO A 294 -16.22 -14.12 -8.81
CA PRO A 294 -15.99 -15.14 -7.80
C PRO A 294 -14.50 -15.49 -7.72
N THR A 295 -13.96 -15.54 -6.51
CA THR A 295 -12.57 -15.89 -6.16
C THR A 295 -11.91 -17.00 -6.99
N TYR A 296 -12.67 -18.03 -7.37
CA TYR A 296 -12.22 -19.21 -8.11
C TYR A 296 -12.60 -19.16 -9.60
N THR A 297 -13.13 -18.05 -10.11
CA THR A 297 -13.59 -17.92 -11.51
C THR A 297 -12.51 -18.31 -12.50
N ALA A 298 -11.29 -17.81 -12.34
CA ALA A 298 -10.18 -18.16 -13.23
C ALA A 298 -9.84 -19.66 -13.16
N SER A 299 -9.72 -20.22 -11.95
CA SER A 299 -9.36 -21.64 -11.77
C SER A 299 -10.46 -22.59 -12.24
N ASP A 300 -11.72 -22.29 -11.93
CA ASP A 300 -12.88 -23.10 -12.31
C ASP A 300 -13.14 -23.02 -13.81
N SER A 301 -13.02 -21.83 -14.40
CA SER A 301 -13.12 -21.65 -15.84
C SER A 301 -12.03 -22.39 -16.59
N LEU A 302 -10.77 -22.31 -16.14
CA LEU A 302 -9.67 -23.07 -16.73
C LEU A 302 -9.89 -24.59 -16.60
N ARG A 303 -10.37 -25.04 -15.44
CA ARG A 303 -10.69 -26.46 -15.18
C ARG A 303 -11.78 -26.96 -16.12
N TYR A 304 -12.87 -26.22 -16.26
CA TYR A 304 -13.97 -26.58 -17.15
C TYR A 304 -13.57 -26.50 -18.63
N ALA A 305 -12.82 -25.47 -19.02
CA ALA A 305 -12.33 -25.32 -20.39
C ALA A 305 -11.44 -26.48 -20.82
N ARG A 306 -10.51 -26.93 -19.96
CA ARG A 306 -9.70 -28.13 -20.22
C ARG A 306 -10.56 -29.38 -20.39
N SER A 307 -11.57 -29.55 -19.54
CA SER A 307 -12.52 -30.66 -19.65
C SER A 307 -13.30 -30.61 -20.97
N ALA A 308 -13.75 -29.42 -21.40
CA ALA A 308 -14.45 -29.23 -22.67
C ALA A 308 -13.55 -29.51 -23.88
N ILE A 309 -12.28 -29.09 -23.85
CA ILE A 309 -11.29 -29.42 -24.88
C ILE A 309 -11.07 -30.93 -24.95
N SER A 310 -10.87 -31.61 -23.81
CA SER A 310 -10.72 -33.07 -23.80
C SER A 310 -11.96 -33.81 -24.30
N ALA A 311 -13.16 -33.29 -24.02
CA ALA A 311 -14.39 -33.83 -24.58
C ALA A 311 -14.44 -33.63 -26.12
N GLY A 312 -13.98 -32.48 -26.63
CA GLY A 312 -13.83 -32.23 -28.06
C GLY A 312 -12.84 -33.21 -28.71
N ASP A 313 -11.67 -33.42 -28.10
CA ASP A 313 -10.64 -34.36 -28.56
C ASP A 313 -11.24 -35.78 -28.67
N ALA A 314 -12.04 -36.20 -27.68
CA ALA A 314 -12.71 -37.50 -27.67
C ALA A 314 -13.79 -37.64 -28.76
N LEU A 315 -14.55 -36.58 -29.05
CA LEU A 315 -15.54 -36.57 -30.13
C LEU A 315 -14.87 -36.64 -31.50
N GLU A 316 -13.76 -35.92 -31.68
CA GLU A 316 -12.96 -35.94 -32.90
C GLU A 316 -12.40 -37.34 -33.20
N VAL A 317 -11.85 -38.03 -32.18
CA VAL A 317 -11.36 -39.41 -32.32
C VAL A 317 -12.46 -40.39 -32.72
N ARG A 318 -13.71 -40.14 -32.30
CA ARG A 318 -14.88 -40.95 -32.68
C ARG A 318 -15.46 -40.59 -34.05
N GLY A 319 -14.91 -39.57 -34.72
CA GLY A 319 -15.39 -39.07 -36.01
C GLY A 319 -16.52 -38.05 -35.93
N ASP A 320 -16.94 -37.63 -34.73
CA ASP A 320 -17.92 -36.55 -34.56
C ASP A 320 -17.23 -35.18 -34.61
N THR A 321 -16.87 -34.77 -35.83
CA THR A 321 -16.18 -33.50 -36.07
C THR A 321 -17.04 -32.29 -35.71
N LYS A 322 -18.36 -32.38 -35.90
CA LYS A 322 -19.29 -31.30 -35.56
C LYS A 322 -19.35 -31.08 -34.05
N GLY A 323 -19.49 -32.15 -33.27
CA GLY A 323 -19.47 -32.08 -31.81
C GLY A 323 -18.12 -31.58 -31.27
N ALA A 324 -17.01 -31.98 -31.88
CA ALA A 324 -15.68 -31.47 -31.51
C ALA A 324 -15.56 -29.96 -31.74
N ILE A 325 -15.97 -29.47 -32.92
CA ILE A 325 -15.99 -28.03 -33.24
C ILE A 325 -16.83 -27.26 -32.24
N GLU A 326 -18.03 -27.75 -31.89
CA GLU A 326 -18.91 -27.12 -30.92
C GLU A 326 -18.22 -26.93 -29.56
N LYS A 327 -17.52 -27.97 -29.06
CA LYS A 327 -16.79 -27.89 -27.79
C LYS A 327 -15.64 -26.90 -27.83
N TYR A 328 -14.85 -26.89 -28.91
CA TYR A 328 -13.73 -25.95 -29.04
C TYR A 328 -14.23 -24.50 -29.19
N LEU A 329 -15.27 -24.26 -30.00
CA LEU A 329 -15.85 -22.93 -30.17
C LEU A 329 -16.50 -22.41 -28.89
N MET A 330 -17.13 -23.27 -28.08
CA MET A 330 -17.66 -22.90 -26.78
C MET A 330 -16.57 -22.32 -25.86
N VAL A 331 -15.38 -22.94 -25.84
CA VAL A 331 -14.25 -22.45 -25.06
C VAL A 331 -13.73 -21.13 -25.62
N ALA A 332 -13.54 -21.04 -26.94
CA ALA A 332 -13.07 -19.82 -27.59
C ALA A 332 -14.03 -18.64 -27.35
N HIS A 333 -15.33 -18.88 -27.48
CA HIS A 333 -16.37 -17.90 -27.19
C HIS A 333 -16.29 -17.39 -25.75
N PHE A 334 -16.22 -18.29 -24.77
CA PHE A 334 -16.16 -17.90 -23.37
C PHE A 334 -14.95 -17.02 -23.05
N VAL A 335 -13.77 -17.35 -23.58
CA VAL A 335 -12.57 -16.53 -23.37
C VAL A 335 -12.70 -15.15 -24.02
N SER A 336 -13.23 -15.08 -25.24
CA SER A 336 -13.44 -13.80 -25.94
C SER A 336 -14.39 -12.84 -25.20
N MET A 337 -15.28 -13.36 -24.34
CA MET A 337 -16.12 -12.51 -23.49
C MET A 337 -15.30 -11.71 -22.48
N PHE A 338 -14.18 -12.26 -21.96
CA PHE A 338 -13.29 -11.55 -21.03
C PHE A 338 -12.44 -10.51 -21.76
N GLU A 339 -11.92 -10.84 -22.94
CA GLU A 339 -11.12 -9.92 -23.77
C GLU A 339 -11.91 -8.63 -24.12
N SER A 340 -13.24 -8.74 -24.23
CA SER A 340 -14.11 -7.60 -24.51
C SER A 340 -14.23 -6.60 -23.36
N GLN A 341 -13.87 -7.00 -22.13
CA GLN A 341 -13.92 -6.15 -20.95
C GLN A 341 -12.60 -5.40 -20.78
N GLN A 342 -12.56 -4.14 -21.22
CA GLN A 342 -11.38 -3.26 -21.15
C GLN A 342 -10.79 -3.07 -19.73
N HIS A 343 -11.52 -3.44 -18.69
CA HIS A 343 -11.15 -3.20 -17.29
C HIS A 343 -10.58 -4.43 -16.58
N VAL A 344 -10.70 -5.63 -17.14
CA VAL A 344 -10.16 -6.85 -16.55
C VAL A 344 -8.85 -7.14 -17.25
N PRO A 345 -7.68 -7.03 -16.59
CA PRO A 345 -6.45 -7.50 -17.19
C PRO A 345 -6.63 -8.99 -17.47
N ASP A 346 -6.43 -9.44 -18.71
CA ASP A 346 -6.69 -10.83 -19.09
C ASP A 346 -6.04 -11.77 -18.08
N PRO A 347 -6.81 -12.68 -17.46
CA PRO A 347 -6.24 -13.64 -16.54
C PRO A 347 -5.13 -14.39 -17.27
N PRO A 348 -3.88 -14.35 -16.80
CA PRO A 348 -2.70 -14.84 -17.54
C PRO A 348 -2.76 -16.35 -17.86
N PHE A 349 -3.77 -17.04 -17.35
CA PHE A 349 -4.06 -18.43 -17.63
C PHE A 349 -4.78 -18.64 -18.96
N PHE A 350 -5.62 -17.71 -19.43
CA PHE A 350 -6.37 -17.85 -20.69
C PHE A 350 -5.48 -17.70 -21.92
N ASP A 351 -4.47 -16.85 -21.80
CA ASP A 351 -3.35 -16.70 -22.73
C ASP A 351 -2.80 -18.06 -23.19
N THR A 352 -2.54 -18.98 -22.26
CA THR A 352 -1.99 -20.30 -22.60
C THR A 352 -2.99 -21.24 -23.29
N LEU A 353 -4.28 -20.96 -23.21
CA LEU A 353 -5.35 -21.83 -23.67
C LEU A 353 -5.72 -21.56 -25.14
N MET A 354 -5.80 -20.29 -25.53
CA MET A 354 -6.37 -19.89 -26.82
C MET A 354 -5.60 -20.36 -28.05
N PRO A 355 -4.25 -20.28 -28.12
CA PRO A 355 -3.50 -20.84 -29.25
C PRO A 355 -3.81 -22.30 -29.49
N ASN A 356 -3.89 -23.07 -28.42
CA ASN A 356 -4.14 -24.50 -28.45
C ASN A 356 -5.56 -24.81 -28.98
N VAL A 357 -6.56 -24.06 -28.53
CA VAL A 357 -7.95 -24.18 -29.01
C VAL A 357 -8.04 -23.84 -30.50
N TYR A 358 -7.42 -22.76 -30.93
CA TYR A 358 -7.41 -22.34 -32.33
C TYR A 358 -6.65 -23.33 -33.24
N GLN A 359 -5.54 -23.90 -32.78
CA GLN A 359 -4.83 -24.98 -33.50
C GLN A 359 -5.72 -26.21 -33.72
N ARG A 360 -6.49 -26.62 -32.70
CA ARG A 360 -7.44 -27.73 -32.81
C ARG A 360 -8.55 -27.44 -33.81
N LEU A 361 -9.17 -26.25 -33.73
CA LEU A 361 -10.17 -25.82 -34.70
C LEU A 361 -9.62 -25.82 -36.12
N ALA A 362 -8.42 -25.28 -36.33
CA ALA A 362 -7.76 -25.28 -37.63
C ALA A 362 -7.52 -26.71 -38.17
N ALA A 363 -7.13 -27.64 -37.30
CA ALA A 363 -6.91 -29.05 -37.64
C ALA A 363 -8.21 -29.76 -38.02
N VAL A 364 -9.31 -29.56 -37.27
CA VAL A 364 -10.60 -30.19 -37.59
C VAL A 364 -11.16 -29.65 -38.91
N TYR A 365 -11.15 -28.33 -39.13
CA TYR A 365 -11.62 -27.77 -40.40
C TYR A 365 -10.80 -28.23 -41.61
N ARG A 366 -9.50 -28.47 -41.43
CA ARG A 366 -8.65 -29.06 -42.48
C ARG A 366 -9.09 -30.49 -42.82
N LYS A 367 -9.41 -31.31 -41.81
CA LYS A 367 -9.91 -32.68 -42.01
C LYS A 367 -11.28 -32.71 -42.73
N MET A 368 -12.06 -31.65 -42.59
CA MET A 368 -13.35 -31.47 -43.27
C MET A 368 -13.21 -30.85 -44.67
N ASP A 369 -11.98 -30.72 -45.20
CA ASP A 369 -11.67 -30.04 -46.47
C ASP A 369 -12.17 -28.59 -46.53
N ASN A 370 -12.30 -27.94 -45.37
CA ASN A 370 -12.71 -26.55 -45.26
C ASN A 370 -11.49 -25.63 -45.09
N GLY A 371 -10.76 -25.45 -46.20
CA GLY A 371 -9.51 -24.69 -46.26
C GLY A 371 -9.60 -23.26 -45.70
N PRO A 372 -10.61 -22.45 -46.07
CA PRO A 372 -10.71 -21.07 -45.60
C PRO A 372 -10.83 -20.95 -44.07
N GLN A 373 -11.69 -21.77 -43.44
CA GLN A 373 -11.88 -21.78 -42.00
C GLN A 373 -10.64 -22.32 -41.27
N SER A 374 -9.98 -23.34 -41.83
CA SER A 374 -8.70 -23.83 -41.29
C SER A 374 -7.64 -22.74 -41.27
N ALA A 375 -7.49 -21.99 -42.37
CA ALA A 375 -6.54 -20.89 -42.47
C ALA A 375 -6.86 -19.75 -41.50
N TYR A 376 -8.14 -19.40 -41.34
CA TYR A 376 -8.59 -18.39 -40.38
C TYR A 376 -8.16 -18.72 -38.95
N PHE A 377 -8.48 -19.93 -38.45
CA PHE A 377 -8.11 -20.32 -37.08
C PHE A 377 -6.60 -20.53 -36.91
N ALA A 378 -5.88 -20.96 -37.96
CA ALA A 378 -4.42 -21.03 -37.91
C ALA A 378 -3.79 -19.63 -37.77
N GLY A 379 -4.37 -18.62 -38.44
CA GLY A 379 -3.98 -17.21 -38.26
C GLY A 379 -4.24 -16.72 -36.84
N LEU A 380 -5.42 -16.97 -36.28
CA LEU A 380 -5.75 -16.62 -34.89
C LEU A 380 -4.81 -17.28 -33.88
N ALA A 381 -4.46 -18.55 -34.08
CA ALA A 381 -3.49 -19.25 -33.23
C ALA A 381 -2.12 -18.55 -33.24
N ALA A 382 -1.62 -18.18 -34.43
CA ALA A 382 -0.34 -17.50 -34.57
C ALA A 382 -0.34 -16.10 -33.92
N THR A 383 -1.43 -15.34 -34.10
CA THR A 383 -1.63 -14.04 -33.43
C THR A 383 -1.62 -14.21 -31.92
N ALA A 384 -2.42 -15.15 -31.38
CA ALA A 384 -2.46 -15.41 -29.95
C ALA A 384 -1.08 -15.81 -29.40
N GLU A 385 -0.29 -16.66 -30.09
CA GLU A 385 1.07 -16.99 -29.68
C GLU A 385 2.02 -15.78 -29.65
N GLN A 386 1.86 -14.86 -30.60
CA GLN A 386 2.64 -13.63 -30.65
C GLN A 386 2.22 -12.69 -29.52
N ASP A 387 0.92 -12.54 -29.27
CA ASP A 387 0.37 -11.70 -28.22
C ASP A 387 0.85 -12.19 -26.85
N ILE A 388 0.86 -13.51 -26.59
CA ILE A 388 1.42 -14.09 -25.36
C ILE A 388 2.90 -13.75 -25.19
N LYS A 389 3.69 -13.78 -26.27
CA LYS A 389 5.11 -13.42 -26.20
C LYS A 389 5.28 -11.93 -25.92
N GLN A 390 4.47 -11.08 -26.56
CA GLN A 390 4.50 -9.63 -26.37
C GLN A 390 4.01 -9.24 -24.98
N HIS A 391 2.85 -9.74 -24.55
CA HIS A 391 2.32 -9.60 -23.20
C HIS A 391 3.29 -10.17 -22.18
N GLY A 392 3.92 -11.32 -22.44
CA GLY A 392 4.95 -11.87 -21.57
C GLY A 392 6.11 -10.90 -21.38
N LEU A 393 6.64 -10.32 -22.45
CA LEU A 393 7.72 -9.33 -22.38
C LEU A 393 7.26 -8.01 -21.73
N GLN A 394 6.08 -7.51 -22.08
CA GLN A 394 5.50 -6.30 -21.51
C GLN A 394 5.23 -6.48 -20.02
N TRP A 395 4.58 -7.58 -19.64
CA TRP A 395 4.36 -7.97 -18.26
C TRP A 395 5.67 -8.09 -17.51
N HIS A 396 6.71 -8.74 -18.06
CA HIS A 396 8.04 -8.77 -17.44
C HIS A 396 8.61 -7.36 -17.26
N SER A 397 8.47 -6.48 -18.25
CA SER A 397 8.95 -5.09 -18.17
C SER A 397 8.13 -4.21 -17.21
N GLU A 398 6.81 -4.41 -17.13
CA GLU A 398 5.90 -3.71 -16.22
C GLU A 398 6.17 -4.17 -14.80
N ILE A 399 6.31 -5.48 -14.61
CA ILE A 399 6.80 -6.09 -13.39
C ILE A 399 8.16 -5.53 -13.01
N GLU A 400 9.12 -5.46 -13.93
CA GLU A 400 10.46 -4.99 -13.61
C GLU A 400 10.46 -3.50 -13.28
N ASN A 401 9.63 -2.71 -13.96
CA ASN A 401 9.41 -1.29 -13.65
C ASN A 401 8.68 -1.07 -12.33
N GLN A 402 7.65 -1.88 -12.03
CA GLN A 402 6.91 -1.87 -10.74
C GLN A 402 7.77 -2.41 -9.60
N ARG A 403 8.70 -3.35 -9.87
CA ARG A 403 9.58 -3.98 -8.87
C ARG A 403 10.89 -3.23 -8.67
N SER A 404 11.33 -2.41 -9.63
CA SER A 404 12.46 -1.55 -9.39
C SER A 404 12.05 -0.55 -8.31
N ILE A 405 12.84 -0.44 -7.25
CA ILE A 405 12.74 0.63 -6.25
C ILE A 405 12.75 2.01 -6.94
N SER A 406 13.23 2.07 -8.19
CA SER A 406 13.28 3.23 -9.07
C SER A 406 11.96 3.58 -9.76
N GLY A 407 10.92 2.75 -9.68
CA GLY A 407 9.59 3.08 -10.16
C GLY A 407 9.00 4.23 -9.35
N VAL A 408 8.36 5.21 -10.02
CA VAL A 408 7.88 6.44 -9.36
C VAL A 408 6.90 6.12 -8.21
N THR A 409 5.99 5.16 -8.41
CA THR A 409 4.99 4.79 -7.40
C THR A 409 5.57 4.07 -6.19
N PRO A 410 6.34 2.97 -6.35
CA PRO A 410 7.05 2.34 -5.24
C PRO A 410 7.97 3.28 -4.48
N TRP A 411 8.71 4.13 -5.19
CA TRP A 411 9.57 5.12 -4.56
C TRP A 411 8.78 6.11 -3.72
N ASN A 412 7.68 6.66 -4.25
CA ASN A 412 6.82 7.57 -3.51
C ASN A 412 6.22 6.91 -2.28
N ALA A 413 5.77 5.65 -2.37
CA ALA A 413 5.25 4.89 -1.24
C ALA A 413 6.33 4.74 -0.15
N LEU A 414 7.53 4.31 -0.52
CA LEU A 414 8.67 4.18 0.40
C LEU A 414 9.01 5.52 1.07
N VAL A 415 9.05 6.62 0.30
CA VAL A 415 9.34 7.95 0.85
C VAL A 415 8.25 8.39 1.83
N VAL A 416 6.98 8.10 1.55
CA VAL A 416 5.86 8.37 2.45
C VAL A 416 6.00 7.58 3.75
N GLU A 417 6.34 6.30 3.67
CA GLU A 417 6.57 5.45 4.84
C GLU A 417 7.74 5.94 5.70
N ILE A 418 8.90 6.23 5.08
CA ILE A 418 10.07 6.77 5.80
C ILE A 418 9.74 8.12 6.43
N SER A 419 9.03 8.99 5.70
CA SER A 419 8.63 10.31 6.21
C SER A 419 7.73 10.18 7.42
N ASP A 420 6.78 9.24 7.38
CA ASP A 420 5.85 8.97 8.46
C ASP A 420 6.54 8.39 9.70
N ALA A 421 7.42 7.40 9.52
CA ALA A 421 8.26 6.87 10.60
C ALA A 421 9.11 7.98 11.26
N ALA A 422 9.73 8.84 10.45
CA ALA A 422 10.51 9.97 10.93
C ALA A 422 9.65 11.02 11.65
N MET A 423 8.41 11.23 11.20
CA MET A 423 7.44 12.13 11.83
C MET A 423 7.03 11.60 13.21
N LEU A 424 6.69 10.31 13.33
CA LEU A 424 6.35 9.67 14.60
C LEU A 424 7.53 9.69 15.58
N ALA A 425 8.74 9.37 15.12
CA ALA A 425 9.95 9.44 15.93
C ALA A 425 10.21 10.87 16.44
N SER A 426 10.06 11.86 15.56
CA SER A 426 10.21 13.28 15.91
C SER A 426 9.15 13.74 16.92
N ALA A 427 7.88 13.35 16.73
CA ALA A 427 6.80 13.64 17.64
C ALA A 427 7.04 13.02 19.03
N LEU A 428 7.53 11.77 19.08
CA LEU A 428 7.88 11.10 20.33
C LEU A 428 9.03 11.80 21.06
N LEU A 429 10.08 12.23 20.34
CA LEU A 429 11.19 12.99 20.94
C LEU A 429 10.74 14.33 21.52
N LEU A 430 9.82 15.02 20.84
CA LEU A 430 9.20 16.26 21.34
C LEU A 430 8.35 15.99 22.59
N LEU A 431 7.57 14.91 22.60
CA LEU A 431 6.75 14.52 23.74
C LEU A 431 7.61 14.16 24.96
N ILE A 432 8.66 13.36 24.79
CA ILE A 432 9.62 13.03 25.85
C ILE A 432 10.27 14.31 26.38
N SER A 433 10.69 15.21 25.48
CA SER A 433 11.28 16.49 25.87
C SER A 433 10.31 17.32 26.71
N LEU A 434 9.03 17.38 26.32
CA LEU A 434 7.97 18.07 27.06
C LEU A 434 7.75 17.43 28.44
N LEU A 435 7.66 16.11 28.52
CA LEU A 435 7.50 15.38 29.79
C LEU A 435 8.67 15.63 30.74
N VAL A 436 9.91 15.67 30.23
CA VAL A 436 11.09 16.01 31.03
C VAL A 436 11.02 17.44 31.57
N VAL A 437 10.52 18.40 30.78
CA VAL A 437 10.29 19.78 31.26
C VAL A 437 9.25 19.79 32.38
N LEU A 438 8.11 19.12 32.17
CA LEU A 438 7.00 19.06 33.13
C LEU A 438 7.39 18.35 34.43
N ALA A 439 8.15 17.26 34.35
CA ALA A 439 8.66 16.56 35.53
C ALA A 439 9.63 17.43 36.33
N ARG A 440 10.47 18.23 35.64
CA ARG A 440 11.39 19.17 36.29
C ARG A 440 10.68 20.40 36.85
N SER A 441 9.59 20.87 36.23
CA SER A 441 8.85 22.04 36.69
C SER A 441 8.07 21.81 37.99
N ARG A 442 7.66 20.57 38.28
CA ARG A 442 7.06 20.18 39.57
C ARG A 442 7.99 20.39 40.77
N SER A 443 9.30 20.38 40.56
CA SER A 443 10.26 20.93 41.52
C SER A 443 10.25 22.45 41.35
N PHE A 444 9.42 23.17 42.14
CA PHE A 444 9.18 24.63 42.17
C PHE A 444 10.42 25.56 42.29
N LYS A 445 11.63 25.09 41.99
CA LYS A 445 12.86 25.89 41.94
C LYS A 445 13.11 26.36 40.49
N PRO A 446 12.73 27.60 40.11
CA PRO A 446 12.85 28.11 38.74
C PRO A 446 14.29 28.13 38.21
N ARG A 447 15.30 28.18 39.09
CA ARG A 447 16.72 28.05 38.70
C ARG A 447 17.11 26.69 38.13
N LYS A 448 16.33 25.61 38.37
CA LYS A 448 16.60 24.26 37.84
C LYS A 448 15.93 23.97 36.49
N LEU A 449 15.15 24.91 35.95
CA LEU A 449 14.47 24.76 34.65
C LEU A 449 15.36 25.06 33.44
N ARG A 450 16.63 25.43 33.64
CA ARG A 450 17.58 25.57 32.52
C ARG A 450 17.80 24.20 31.90
N MET A 451 17.13 23.97 30.77
CA MET A 451 17.42 22.83 29.90
C MET A 451 18.87 22.95 29.44
N GLY A 452 19.61 21.85 29.54
CA GLY A 452 20.96 21.82 29.00
C GLY A 452 20.94 22.08 27.49
N PRO A 453 22.07 22.53 26.91
CA PRO A 453 22.20 22.77 25.48
C PRO A 453 21.81 21.54 24.64
N VAL A 454 22.17 20.33 25.11
CA VAL A 454 21.80 19.05 24.48
C VAL A 454 20.29 18.89 24.34
N ALA A 455 19.52 19.14 25.41
CA ALA A 455 18.06 18.99 25.37
C ALA A 455 17.39 20.03 24.45
N THR A 456 17.95 21.25 24.40
CA THR A 456 17.49 22.29 23.48
C THR A 456 17.78 21.91 22.03
N GLY A 457 18.95 21.36 21.75
CA GLY A 457 19.34 20.84 20.44
C GLY A 457 18.45 19.69 19.97
N VAL A 458 18.20 18.69 20.83
CA VAL A 458 17.30 17.56 20.53
C VAL A 458 15.89 18.04 20.20
N ARG A 459 15.34 18.99 20.97
CA ARG A 459 14.01 19.53 20.70
C ARG A 459 13.95 20.29 19.37
N LEU A 460 14.97 21.09 19.05
CA LEU A 460 15.04 21.79 17.77
C LEU A 460 15.14 20.79 16.60
N LEU A 461 16.02 19.79 16.71
CA LEU A 461 16.19 18.76 15.69
C LEU A 461 14.88 17.98 15.48
N ALA A 462 14.18 17.61 16.55
CA ALA A 462 12.90 16.93 16.45
C ALA A 462 11.81 17.82 15.82
N ALA A 463 11.77 19.12 16.13
CA ALA A 463 10.83 20.05 15.49
C ALA A 463 11.13 20.25 13.99
N VAL A 464 12.40 20.33 13.61
CA VAL A 464 12.83 20.41 12.21
C VAL A 464 12.54 19.11 11.47
N GLY A 465 12.84 17.95 12.08
CA GLY A 465 12.53 16.63 11.53
C GLY A 465 11.04 16.45 11.28
N LEU A 466 10.21 16.85 12.25
CA LEU A 466 8.75 16.83 12.11
C LEU A 466 8.29 17.67 10.91
N LEU A 467 8.81 18.90 10.78
CA LEU A 467 8.47 19.79 9.67
C LEU A 467 8.88 19.23 8.31
N VAL A 468 10.13 18.74 8.20
CA VAL A 468 10.65 18.15 6.95
C VAL A 468 9.83 16.93 6.56
N SER A 469 9.54 16.02 7.50
CA SER A 469 8.67 14.87 7.26
C SER A 469 7.27 15.28 6.79
N SER A 470 6.66 16.30 7.41
CA SER A 470 5.35 16.78 7.00
C SER A 470 5.34 17.36 5.58
N VAL A 471 6.36 18.16 5.23
CA VAL A 471 6.52 18.71 3.87
C VAL A 471 6.69 17.59 2.85
N THR A 472 7.55 16.61 3.13
CA THR A 472 7.79 15.48 2.23
C THR A 472 6.51 14.66 2.03
N LEU A 473 5.82 14.31 3.12
CA LEU A 473 4.55 13.60 3.06
C LEU A 473 3.52 14.33 2.19
N TYR A 474 3.37 15.65 2.38
CA TYR A 474 2.46 16.48 1.58
C TYR A 474 2.83 16.48 0.08
N VAL A 475 4.10 16.73 -0.24
CA VAL A 475 4.57 16.88 -1.62
C VAL A 475 4.47 15.56 -2.38
N VAL A 476 4.89 14.46 -1.75
CA VAL A 476 4.91 13.14 -2.38
C VAL A 476 3.49 12.58 -2.57
N TYR A 477 2.58 12.85 -1.64
CA TYR A 477 1.20 12.38 -1.73
C TYR A 477 0.32 13.20 -2.67
N ARG A 478 0.64 14.49 -2.89
CA ARG A 478 -0.17 15.41 -3.72
C ARG A 478 -0.63 14.86 -5.09
N PRO A 479 0.22 14.22 -5.93
CA PRO A 479 -0.24 13.67 -7.21
C PRO A 479 -1.34 12.60 -7.04
N TYR A 480 -1.26 11.78 -6.00
CA TYR A 480 -2.25 10.74 -5.69
C TYR A 480 -3.57 11.32 -5.22
N ALA A 481 -3.52 12.37 -4.40
CA ALA A 481 -4.72 13.12 -4.01
C ALA A 481 -5.40 13.76 -5.23
N ALA A 482 -4.63 14.23 -6.22
CA ALA A 482 -5.19 14.78 -7.45
C ALA A 482 -5.88 13.70 -8.32
N ILE A 483 -5.32 12.50 -8.40
CA ILE A 483 -5.97 11.34 -9.06
C ILE A 483 -7.31 11.04 -8.37
N TYR A 484 -7.32 10.93 -7.05
CA TYR A 484 -8.52 10.66 -6.29
C TYR A 484 -9.59 11.75 -6.48
N THR A 485 -9.18 13.01 -6.41
CA THR A 485 -10.08 14.16 -6.61
C THR A 485 -10.68 14.14 -8.01
N ARG A 486 -9.86 13.87 -9.04
CA ARG A 486 -10.32 13.77 -10.43
C ARG A 486 -11.32 12.62 -10.61
N PHE A 487 -11.07 11.47 -10.00
CA PHE A 487 -12.04 10.37 -9.98
C PHE A 487 -13.37 10.81 -9.34
N LEU A 488 -13.33 11.47 -8.18
CA LEU A 488 -14.55 11.95 -7.52
C LEU A 488 -15.30 12.98 -8.38
N GLU A 489 -14.59 13.91 -9.01
CA GLU A 489 -15.18 14.99 -9.80
C GLU A 489 -15.74 14.52 -11.14
N THR A 490 -14.95 13.75 -11.91
CA THR A 490 -15.26 13.42 -13.31
C THR A 490 -15.60 11.94 -13.52
N GLY A 491 -15.30 11.06 -12.57
CA GLY A 491 -15.37 9.61 -12.76
C GLY A 491 -14.23 9.05 -13.62
N ASP A 492 -13.13 9.79 -13.77
CA ASP A 492 -12.00 9.31 -14.57
C ASP A 492 -11.23 8.20 -13.83
N THR A 493 -11.22 7.01 -14.42
CA THR A 493 -10.61 5.79 -13.89
C THR A 493 -9.19 5.54 -14.42
N SER A 494 -8.74 6.31 -15.41
CA SER A 494 -7.49 6.04 -16.16
C SER A 494 -6.23 5.96 -15.30
N GLN A 495 -6.23 6.64 -14.14
CA GLN A 495 -5.10 6.66 -13.21
C GLN A 495 -5.41 5.99 -11.86
N LEU A 496 -6.59 5.38 -11.68
CA LEU A 496 -6.95 4.73 -10.42
C LEU A 496 -6.02 3.58 -10.09
N LYS A 497 -5.56 2.81 -11.10
CA LYS A 497 -4.52 1.78 -10.92
C LYS A 497 -3.28 2.34 -10.22
N ILE A 498 -2.80 3.51 -10.62
CA ILE A 498 -1.60 4.14 -10.02
C ILE A 498 -1.83 4.52 -8.56
N LEU A 499 -3.01 5.07 -8.24
CA LEU A 499 -3.41 5.41 -6.87
C LEU A 499 -3.56 4.16 -6.00
N ARG A 500 -4.17 3.11 -6.54
CA ARG A 500 -4.34 1.82 -5.89
C ARG A 500 -3.00 1.19 -5.54
N ASP A 501 -2.12 1.04 -6.52
CA ASP A 501 -0.79 0.45 -6.34
C ASP A 501 0.00 1.24 -5.27
N PHE A 502 -0.11 2.57 -5.26
CA PHE A 502 0.49 3.43 -4.23
C PHE A 502 -0.07 3.14 -2.83
N VAL A 503 -1.40 3.09 -2.69
CA VAL A 503 -2.06 2.81 -1.41
C VAL A 503 -1.72 1.41 -0.91
N GLU A 504 -1.64 0.41 -1.80
CA GLU A 504 -1.31 -0.96 -1.42
C GLU A 504 0.12 -1.08 -0.88
N LEU A 505 1.06 -0.40 -1.54
CA LEU A 505 2.44 -0.34 -1.07
C LEU A 505 2.49 0.33 0.31
N THR A 506 1.91 1.53 0.46
CA THR A 506 1.97 2.27 1.75
C THR A 506 1.29 1.59 2.94
N ARG A 507 0.45 0.56 2.74
CA ARG A 507 -0.15 -0.24 3.83
C ARG A 507 0.76 -1.35 4.36
N SER A 508 1.75 -1.75 3.57
CA SER A 508 2.69 -2.80 3.94
C SER A 508 3.77 -2.21 4.83
N PRO A 509 4.06 -2.78 6.02
CA PRO A 509 5.07 -2.22 6.89
C PRO A 509 6.45 -2.15 6.23
N ILE A 510 7.21 -1.09 6.53
CA ILE A 510 8.58 -0.87 6.04
C ILE A 510 9.41 -2.17 6.14
N GLY A 511 9.97 -2.61 5.02
CA GLY A 511 10.81 -3.80 4.94
C GLY A 511 10.10 -5.09 4.52
N THR A 512 8.77 -5.15 4.58
CA THR A 512 8.00 -6.28 3.99
C THR A 512 8.01 -6.23 2.45
N GLN A 513 8.10 -5.03 1.88
CA GLN A 513 8.13 -4.83 0.42
C GLN A 513 9.42 -5.33 -0.23
N ILE A 514 10.56 -5.28 0.47
CA ILE A 514 11.89 -5.64 -0.08
C ILE A 514 11.95 -7.12 -0.48
N TYR A 515 11.13 -7.98 0.14
CA TYR A 515 11.12 -9.42 -0.10
C TYR A 515 9.98 -9.89 -1.01
N ARG A 516 9.08 -8.98 -1.43
CA ARG A 516 7.82 -9.38 -2.06
C ARG A 516 8.03 -10.00 -3.45
N PHE A 517 9.13 -9.69 -4.15
CA PHE A 517 9.32 -10.20 -5.52
C PHE A 517 10.78 -10.39 -5.96
N ARG A 518 11.36 -11.57 -5.70
CA ARG A 518 12.57 -12.04 -6.41
C ARG A 518 12.13 -12.86 -7.64
N PRO A 519 12.57 -12.53 -8.86
CA PRO A 519 12.23 -13.34 -10.04
C PRO A 519 12.88 -14.72 -9.92
N THR A 520 12.11 -15.76 -10.19
CA THR A 520 12.63 -17.10 -10.50
C THR A 520 12.36 -17.40 -11.98
N PRO A 521 13.24 -18.16 -12.66
CA PRO A 521 13.08 -18.49 -14.08
C PRO A 521 11.84 -19.32 -14.43
N GLN A 522 11.03 -19.75 -13.46
CA GLN A 522 9.83 -20.59 -13.64
C GLN A 522 8.53 -19.82 -13.39
N GLY A 523 8.57 -18.48 -13.38
CA GLY A 523 7.44 -17.61 -13.04
C GLY A 523 7.60 -16.96 -11.66
N PRO A 524 6.59 -16.22 -11.17
CA PRO A 524 6.61 -15.58 -9.86
C PRO A 524 6.47 -16.64 -8.76
N ALA A 525 7.51 -17.39 -8.47
CA ALA A 525 7.58 -18.13 -7.22
C ALA A 525 7.91 -17.14 -6.10
N MET A 526 7.02 -17.02 -5.12
CA MET A 526 7.29 -16.30 -3.86
C MET A 526 8.40 -17.04 -3.08
N VAL A 527 9.68 -16.85 -3.44
CA VAL A 527 10.81 -17.58 -2.81
C VAL A 527 11.80 -16.66 -2.09
N GLY A 528 11.39 -15.43 -1.76
CA GLY A 528 12.03 -14.71 -0.66
C GLY A 528 11.55 -15.27 0.68
N PRO A 529 12.32 -15.20 1.77
CA PRO A 529 11.77 -15.40 3.10
C PRO A 529 10.72 -14.30 3.32
N TYR A 530 9.46 -14.61 3.01
CA TYR A 530 8.34 -13.74 3.28
C TYR A 530 8.27 -13.60 4.80
N ILE A 531 8.84 -12.52 5.32
CA ILE A 531 8.57 -12.10 6.68
C ILE A 531 7.10 -11.71 6.62
N SER A 532 6.23 -12.65 7.00
CA SER A 532 4.81 -12.40 7.10
C SER A 532 4.58 -11.14 7.93
N VAL A 533 3.50 -10.42 7.63
CA VAL A 533 3.10 -9.24 8.43
C VAL A 533 3.15 -9.57 9.93
N HIS A 534 2.70 -10.77 10.31
CA HIS A 534 2.79 -11.30 11.68
C HIS A 534 4.24 -11.38 12.21
N ASN A 535 5.18 -11.92 11.42
CA ASN A 535 6.59 -11.99 11.81
C ASN A 535 7.19 -10.59 11.95
N PHE A 536 6.87 -9.67 11.04
CA PHE A 536 7.34 -8.28 11.12
C PHE A 536 6.85 -7.60 12.40
N ILE A 537 5.54 -7.70 12.69
CA ILE A 537 4.93 -7.15 13.89
C ILE A 537 5.62 -7.71 15.15
N PHE A 538 5.86 -9.02 15.18
CA PHE A 538 6.58 -9.67 16.26
C PHE A 538 7.99 -9.09 16.47
N TYR A 539 8.80 -9.00 15.41
CA TYR A 539 10.15 -8.44 15.50
C TYR A 539 10.15 -6.95 15.86
N PHE A 540 9.19 -6.17 15.37
CA PHE A 540 9.03 -4.77 15.71
C PHE A 540 8.78 -4.62 17.22
N TRP A 541 7.79 -5.32 17.77
CA TRP A 541 7.48 -5.24 19.21
C TRP A 541 8.59 -5.81 20.09
N LEU A 542 9.28 -6.85 19.62
CA LEU A 542 10.48 -7.36 20.28
C LEU A 542 11.56 -6.27 20.36
N ALA A 543 11.85 -5.59 19.25
CA ALA A 543 12.84 -4.50 19.21
C ALA A 543 12.43 -3.33 20.12
N VAL A 544 11.16 -2.90 20.08
CA VAL A 544 10.61 -1.85 20.96
C VAL A 544 10.75 -2.24 22.42
N THR A 545 10.44 -3.48 22.78
CA THR A 545 10.55 -3.99 24.16
C THR A 545 12.00 -4.01 24.63
N VAL A 546 12.92 -4.54 23.82
CA VAL A 546 14.35 -4.58 24.13
C VAL A 546 14.93 -3.17 24.30
N LEU A 547 14.58 -2.23 23.41
CA LEU A 547 15.02 -0.83 23.51
C LEU A 547 14.41 -0.13 24.73
N GLY A 548 13.15 -0.41 25.05
CA GLY A 548 12.48 0.09 26.25
C GLY A 548 13.15 -0.39 27.54
N LEU A 549 13.42 -1.69 27.65
CA LEU A 549 14.13 -2.29 28.77
C LEU A 549 15.57 -1.74 28.91
N ALA A 550 16.31 -1.61 27.80
CA ALA A 550 17.64 -1.02 27.80
C ALA A 550 17.62 0.44 28.27
N SER A 551 16.65 1.24 27.82
CA SER A 551 16.48 2.64 28.23
C SER A 551 16.17 2.76 29.72
N LEU A 552 15.26 1.91 30.24
CA LEU A 552 14.95 1.84 31.67
C LEU A 552 16.17 1.42 32.50
N ALA A 553 16.95 0.44 32.04
CA ALA A 553 18.17 0.00 32.69
C ALA A 553 19.22 1.13 32.76
N VAL A 554 19.38 1.90 31.69
CA VAL A 554 20.27 3.08 31.68
C VAL A 554 19.79 4.15 32.65
N ILE A 555 18.48 4.45 32.69
CA ILE A 555 17.91 5.43 33.63
C ILE A 555 18.10 4.97 35.08
N ALA A 556 17.81 3.70 35.37
CA ALA A 556 17.97 3.11 36.69
C ALA A 556 19.45 3.09 37.12
N GLY A 557 20.36 2.69 36.22
CA GLY A 557 21.80 2.73 36.45
C GLY A 557 22.30 4.14 36.74
N LEU A 558 21.88 5.14 35.96
CA LEU A 558 22.19 6.55 36.20
C LEU A 558 21.61 7.07 37.53
N HIS A 559 20.45 6.59 37.94
CA HIS A 559 19.84 6.93 39.22
C HIS A 559 20.62 6.31 40.39
N LEU A 560 20.97 5.02 40.31
CA LEU A 560 21.79 4.34 41.30
C LEU A 560 23.17 5.00 41.43
N LEU A 561 23.85 5.30 40.32
CA LEU A 561 25.11 6.06 40.31
C LEU A 561 25.02 7.42 41.01
N LYS A 562 23.86 8.09 40.93
CA LYS A 562 23.63 9.35 41.67
C LYS A 562 23.39 9.11 43.16
N CYS A 563 22.70 8.05 43.54
CA CYS A 563 22.48 7.66 44.93
C CYS A 563 23.79 7.22 45.61
N PHE A 564 24.69 6.57 44.87
CA PHE A 564 25.95 6.04 45.39
C PHE A 564 27.12 7.03 45.37
N ARG A 565 26.98 8.24 44.83
CA ARG A 565 28.00 9.27 45.03
C ARG A 565 28.04 9.62 46.53
N PRO A 566 29.11 9.26 47.27
CA PRO A 566 29.20 9.60 48.68
C PRO A 566 29.11 11.12 48.79
N ARG A 567 28.38 11.63 49.78
CA ARG A 567 28.50 13.03 50.18
C ARG A 567 29.91 13.24 50.74
N ALA A 568 30.88 13.40 49.85
CA ALA A 568 32.23 13.83 50.18
C ALA A 568 32.15 15.32 50.55
N GLY A 569 31.78 15.59 51.79
CA GLY A 569 31.57 16.96 52.27
C GLY A 569 30.79 17.02 53.57
N ALA A 570 31.26 16.32 54.60
CA ALA A 570 30.79 16.56 55.97
C ALA A 570 31.85 16.26 57.05
N ALA A 571 33.15 16.21 56.72
CA ALA A 571 34.19 16.02 57.72
C ALA A 571 35.51 16.71 57.32
N ALA A 572 35.58 18.03 57.51
CA ALA A 572 36.85 18.77 57.64
C ALA A 572 36.54 20.21 58.11
N ASN A 573 35.99 20.35 59.32
CA ASN A 573 35.99 21.61 60.08
C ASN A 573 35.75 21.23 61.54
N GLY A 574 36.79 20.68 62.17
CA GLY A 574 36.81 20.33 63.58
C GLY A 574 38.22 20.46 64.11
N SER A 575 38.42 21.50 64.93
CA SER A 575 39.49 21.68 65.94
C SER A 575 40.95 21.70 65.48
N MET A 576 41.52 22.91 65.45
CA MET A 576 42.81 23.17 66.10
C MET A 576 42.78 24.57 66.73
N VAL A 577 42.41 24.59 68.01
CA VAL A 577 42.70 25.62 69.01
C VAL A 577 43.46 24.89 70.12
N VAL A 578 44.35 25.59 70.84
CA VAL A 578 45.23 25.16 71.95
C VAL A 578 46.59 24.62 71.46
N SER A 579 47.76 25.14 71.84
CA SER A 579 48.20 26.16 72.80
C SER A 579 49.54 26.74 72.38
#